data_AF-A0A2H3DFQ6-F1
#
_entry.id   AF-A0A2H3DFQ6-F1
#
_cell.length_a   1.000
_cell.length_b   1.000
_cell.length_c   1.000
_cell.angle_alpha   90.00
_cell.angle_beta   90.00
_cell.angle_gamma   90.00
#
_symmetry.space_group_name_H-M   'P 1'
#
loop_
_entity.id
_entity.type
_entity.pdbx_description
1 polymer ?
#
loop_
_entity_poly.entity_id
_entity_poly.type
_entity_poly.pdbx_seq_one_letter_code
_entity_poly.pdbx_strand_id
1 'polypeptide(L)'
;MTRISSKPLSEVMDSLSSEELETIKSELAHILRRMCSYSNPWTCRICGVDGNDVYGSRVPLRHISACENEAAFHKSLLRCALVNEASNYCIQRSN
;
A
#
# COMPACT_ATOMS: atom_id res chain seq x y z
N MET A 1 -0.28 8.22 19.89
CA MET A 1 -0.70 6.82 20.13
C MET A 1 -2.21 6.78 20.17
N THR A 2 -2.83 6.31 19.10
CA THR A 2 -4.29 6.14 19.04
C THR A 2 -4.55 4.68 18.71
N ARG A 3 -4.84 3.91 19.77
CA ARG A 3 -5.31 2.53 19.69
C ARG A 3 -6.81 2.57 19.41
N ILE A 4 -7.21 2.27 18.18
CA ILE A 4 -8.54 1.74 17.90
C ILE A 4 -8.37 0.22 17.74
N SER A 5 -9.29 -0.50 18.38
CA SER A 5 -9.34 -1.94 18.68
C SER A 5 -8.58 -2.87 17.72
N SER A 6 -7.97 -3.93 18.28
CA SER A 6 -7.17 -4.98 17.62
C SER A 6 -7.91 -5.86 16.60
N LYS A 7 -8.99 -5.36 15.98
CA LYS A 7 -9.75 -6.03 14.93
C LYS A 7 -9.37 -5.45 13.57
N PRO A 8 -9.29 -6.28 12.52
CA PRO A 8 -9.16 -5.81 11.15
C PRO A 8 -10.22 -4.76 10.81
N LEU A 9 -9.85 -3.73 10.05
CA LEU A 9 -10.81 -2.71 9.58
C LEU A 9 -11.99 -3.34 8.84
N SER A 10 -11.75 -4.45 8.12
CA SER A 10 -12.79 -5.22 7.42
C SER A 10 -13.88 -5.79 8.33
N GLU A 11 -13.59 -6.03 9.61
CA GLU A 11 -14.56 -6.60 10.56
C GLU A 11 -15.41 -5.53 11.26
N VAL A 12 -14.92 -4.30 11.31
CA VAL A 12 -15.57 -3.20 12.03
C VAL A 12 -16.18 -2.15 11.10
N MET A 13 -15.92 -2.24 9.80
CA MET A 13 -16.33 -1.25 8.80
C MET A 13 -17.84 -0.98 8.83
N ASP A 14 -18.67 -2.01 8.97
CA ASP A 14 -20.13 -1.89 9.02
C ASP A 14 -20.65 -1.32 10.36
N SER A 15 -19.80 -1.35 11.40
CA SER A 15 -20.13 -0.84 12.73
C SER A 15 -19.69 0.60 12.98
N LEU A 16 -18.93 1.20 12.05
CA LEU A 16 -18.44 2.57 12.16
C LEU A 16 -19.54 3.56 11.78
N SER A 17 -19.66 4.63 12.57
CA SER A 17 -20.46 5.79 12.17
C SER A 17 -19.83 6.51 10.98
N SER A 18 -20.63 7.31 10.26
CA SER A 18 -20.12 8.12 9.15
C SER A 18 -19.04 9.10 9.60
N GLU A 19 -19.14 9.63 10.81
CA GLU A 19 -18.14 10.55 11.39
C GLU A 19 -16.80 9.86 11.67
N GLU A 20 -16.83 8.64 12.23
CA GLU A 20 -15.63 7.83 12.45
C GLU A 20 -14.97 7.43 11.13
N LEU A 21 -15.79 7.06 10.13
CA LEU A 21 -15.28 6.72 8.81
C LEU A 21 -14.60 7.91 8.12
N GLU A 22 -15.20 9.10 8.18
CA GLU A 22 -14.59 10.32 7.64
C GLU A 22 -13.31 10.69 8.40
N THR A 23 -13.29 10.50 9.72
CA THR A 23 -12.07 10.69 10.52
C THR A 23 -10.96 9.75 10.04
N ILE A 24 -11.25 8.46 9.90
CA ILE A 24 -10.30 7.45 9.41
C ILE A 24 -9.78 7.82 8.02
N LYS A 25 -10.65 8.21 7.09
CA LYS A 25 -10.25 8.66 5.74
C LYS A 25 -9.33 9.88 5.81
N SER A 26 -9.66 10.86 6.64
CA SER A 26 -8.90 12.11 6.76
C SER A 26 -7.49 11.86 7.31
N GLU A 27 -7.37 10.99 8.33
CA GLU A 27 -6.09 10.60 8.93
C GLU A 27 -5.23 9.79 7.96
N LEU A 28 -5.83 8.83 7.25
CA LEU A 28 -5.14 8.08 6.18
C LEU A 28 -4.62 9.02 5.08
N ALA A 29 -5.45 9.96 4.63
CA ALA A 29 -5.05 10.95 3.63
C ALA A 29 -3.91 11.84 4.16
N HIS A 30 -3.94 12.25 5.43
CA HIS A 30 -2.88 13.03 6.06
C HIS A 30 -1.56 12.27 6.10
N ILE A 31 -1.58 11.00 6.53
CA ILE A 31 -0.39 10.13 6.58
C ILE A 31 0.20 9.95 5.17
N LEU A 32 -0.63 9.66 4.17
CA LEU A 32 -0.19 9.49 2.79
C LEU A 32 0.45 10.77 2.24
N ARG A 33 -0.18 11.93 2.42
CA ARG A 33 0.40 13.22 2.00
C ARG A 33 1.76 13.46 2.65
N ARG A 34 1.90 13.12 3.93
CA ARG A 34 3.17 13.25 4.64
C ARG A 34 4.24 12.34 4.06
N MET A 35 3.91 11.08 3.77
CA MET A 35 4.83 10.15 3.11
C MET A 35 5.25 10.64 1.72
N CYS A 36 4.30 11.16 0.92
CA CYS A 36 4.58 11.72 -0.40
C CYS A 36 5.40 13.02 -0.36
N SER A 37 5.41 13.74 0.77
CA SER A 37 6.21 14.96 0.91
C SER A 37 7.70 14.70 1.14
N TYR A 38 8.10 13.45 1.40
CA TYR A 38 9.50 13.11 1.56
C TYR A 38 10.25 13.22 0.23
N SER A 39 11.39 13.91 0.28
CA SER A 39 12.27 14.07 -0.86
C SER A 39 12.75 12.71 -1.34
N ASN A 40 12.51 12.41 -2.61
CA ASN A 40 12.90 11.17 -3.25
C ASN A 40 13.46 11.48 -4.65
N PRO A 41 14.32 10.60 -5.21
CA PRO A 41 15.00 10.86 -6.48
C PRO A 41 14.07 10.79 -7.70
N TRP A 42 12.82 10.32 -7.57
CA TRP A 42 11.84 10.27 -8.66
C TRP A 42 10.82 11.40 -8.65
N THR A 43 11.06 12.46 -7.87
CA THR A 43 10.23 13.67 -7.87
C THR A 43 8.76 13.34 -7.51
N CYS A 44 7.85 13.33 -8.50
CA CYS A 44 6.41 13.10 -8.32
C CYS A 44 5.99 11.64 -8.52
N ARG A 45 6.91 10.71 -8.80
CA ARG A 45 6.59 9.29 -8.97
C ARG A 45 6.38 8.62 -7.62
N ILE A 46 5.53 7.60 -7.60
CA ILE A 46 5.32 6.73 -6.45
C ILE A 46 6.48 5.73 -6.38
N CYS A 47 7.20 5.75 -5.27
CA CYS A 47 8.35 4.90 -4.98
C CYS A 47 8.29 4.34 -3.55
N GLY A 48 9.25 3.48 -3.22
CA GLY A 48 9.52 3.06 -1.85
C GLY A 48 9.85 4.25 -0.94
N VAL A 49 9.61 4.09 0.36
CA VAL A 49 9.84 5.14 1.37
C VAL A 49 11.32 5.51 1.51
N ASP A 50 12.20 4.55 1.20
CA ASP A 50 13.66 4.74 1.15
C ASP A 50 14.13 5.50 -0.09
N GLY A 51 13.20 5.85 -0.98
CA GLY A 51 13.59 6.36 -2.28
C GLY A 51 14.31 5.29 -3.09
N ASN A 52 13.78 4.05 -3.12
CA ASN A 52 14.01 2.97 -4.11
C ASN A 52 12.70 2.49 -4.76
N ASP A 53 12.78 1.45 -5.59
CA ASP A 53 11.60 0.73 -6.05
C ASP A 53 10.77 0.19 -4.87
N VAL A 54 9.51 -0.13 -5.10
CA VAL A 54 8.63 -0.66 -4.05
C VAL A 54 8.91 -2.15 -3.86
N TYR A 55 9.39 -2.52 -2.67
CA TYR A 55 9.65 -3.91 -2.28
C TYR A 55 8.73 -4.37 -1.16
N GLY A 56 8.35 -5.65 -1.15
CA GLY A 56 7.59 -6.23 -0.05
C GLY A 56 7.14 -7.66 -0.30
N SER A 57 6.81 -8.37 0.77
CA SER A 57 6.29 -9.74 0.70
C SER A 57 4.93 -9.82 0.00
N ARG A 58 4.17 -8.71 -0.01
CA ARG A 58 2.88 -8.55 -0.68
C ARG A 58 3.00 -7.85 -2.03
N VAL A 59 4.21 -7.50 -2.45
CA VAL A 59 4.46 -6.88 -3.75
C VAL A 59 4.66 -8.01 -4.77
N PRO A 60 4.03 -7.93 -5.96
CA PRO A 60 4.20 -8.95 -6.97
C PRO A 60 5.64 -9.06 -7.42
N LEU A 61 6.15 -10.29 -7.59
CA LEU A 61 7.57 -10.54 -7.86
C LEU A 61 8.52 -9.88 -6.84
N ARG A 62 7.98 -9.49 -5.66
CA ARG A 62 8.62 -8.69 -4.61
C ARG A 62 9.12 -7.33 -5.06
N HIS A 63 8.72 -6.84 -6.24
CA HIS A 63 9.28 -5.67 -6.89
C HIS A 63 8.25 -4.96 -7.77
N ILE A 64 8.05 -3.65 -7.54
CA ILE A 64 7.36 -2.74 -8.45
C ILE A 64 8.27 -1.54 -8.67
N SER A 65 8.60 -1.24 -9.93
CA SER A 65 9.38 -0.05 -10.26
C SER A 65 8.65 1.25 -9.94
N ALA A 66 9.39 2.34 -9.75
CA ALA A 66 8.80 3.66 -9.49
C ALA A 66 7.72 4.02 -10.54
N CYS A 67 6.49 4.23 -10.06
CA CYS A 67 5.30 4.42 -10.89
C CYS A 67 4.99 5.90 -11.10
N GLU A 68 4.51 6.27 -12.29
CA GLU A 68 4.28 7.68 -12.62
C GLU A 68 3.13 8.33 -11.82
N ASN A 69 2.15 7.53 -11.39
CA ASN A 69 1.01 7.98 -10.62
C ASN A 69 0.37 6.81 -9.85
N GLU A 70 -0.60 7.14 -9.00
CA GLU A 70 -1.34 6.19 -8.16
C GLU A 70 -2.10 5.14 -8.97
N ALA A 71 -2.69 5.52 -10.10
CA ALA A 71 -3.40 4.57 -10.96
C ALA A 71 -2.47 3.51 -11.56
N ALA A 72 -1.27 3.90 -12.00
CA ALA A 72 -0.25 2.98 -12.51
C ALA A 72 0.25 2.03 -11.42
N PHE A 73 0.49 2.55 -10.21
CA PHE A 73 0.87 1.74 -9.06
C PHE A 73 -0.22 0.72 -8.69
N HIS A 74 -1.49 1.17 -8.57
CA HIS A 74 -2.62 0.30 -8.28
C HIS A 74 -2.83 -0.76 -9.36
N LYS A 75 -2.67 -0.43 -10.64
CA LYS A 75 -2.75 -1.40 -11.72
C LYS A 75 -1.70 -2.50 -11.57
N SER A 76 -0.46 -2.14 -11.24
CA SER A 76 0.63 -3.10 -11.03
C SER A 76 0.40 -3.97 -9.79
N LEU A 77 -0.08 -3.39 -8.70
CA LEU A 77 -0.35 -4.10 -7.44
C LEU A 77 -1.57 -5.02 -7.55
N LEU A 78 -2.70 -4.51 -8.07
CA LEU A 78 -3.98 -5.23 -8.14
C LEU A 78 -3.99 -6.31 -9.22
N ARG A 79 -3.24 -6.14 -10.32
CA ARG A 79 -3.11 -7.18 -11.35
C ARG A 79 -2.72 -8.52 -10.75
N CYS A 80 -1.91 -8.52 -9.70
CA CYS A 80 -1.45 -9.74 -9.05
C CYS A 80 -2.27 -10.17 -7.83
N ALA A 81 -3.11 -9.27 -7.31
CA ALA A 81 -4.10 -9.62 -6.28
C ALA A 81 -5.36 -10.27 -6.89
N LEU A 82 -5.72 -9.89 -8.12
CA LEU A 82 -6.92 -10.38 -8.81
C LEU A 82 -6.67 -11.67 -9.61
N VAL A 83 -5.44 -11.92 -10.02
CA VAL A 83 -5.06 -13.16 -10.70
C VAL A 83 -4.75 -14.20 -9.63
N ASN A 84 -5.68 -15.14 -9.40
CA ASN A 84 -5.56 -16.30 -8.49
C ASN A 84 -4.38 -17.26 -8.81
N GLU A 85 -3.46 -16.90 -9.72
CA GLU A 85 -2.21 -17.63 -9.97
C GLU A 85 -1.14 -17.27 -8.94
N ALA A 86 -1.51 -17.33 -7.66
CA ALA A 86 -0.66 -17.15 -6.50
C ALA A 86 0.36 -18.29 -6.32
N SER A 87 0.72 -19.02 -7.38
CA SER A 87 1.77 -20.04 -7.35
C SER A 87 3.17 -19.43 -7.13
N ASN A 88 3.34 -18.14 -7.46
CA ASN A 88 4.65 -17.48 -7.49
C ASN A 88 5.02 -16.66 -6.22
N TYR A 89 4.21 -16.67 -5.15
CA TYR A 89 4.59 -15.98 -3.90
C TYR A 89 5.75 -16.67 -3.15
N CYS A 90 6.16 -17.86 -3.60
CA CYS A 90 7.28 -18.63 -3.07
C CYS A 90 8.34 -18.91 -4.14
N ILE A 91 9.18 -17.94 -4.49
CA ILE A 91 10.54 -18.30 -4.93
C ILE A 91 11.24 -18.83 -3.67
N GLN A 92 11.31 -20.15 -3.55
CA GLN A 92 12.20 -20.82 -2.60
C GLN A 92 13.61 -20.27 -2.82
N ARG A 93 14.25 -19.80 -1.74
CA ARG A 93 15.70 -19.58 -1.74
C ARG A 93 16.38 -20.91 -2.06
N SER A 94 16.82 -21.08 -3.29
CA SER A 94 17.80 -22.11 -3.65
C SER A 94 19.17 -21.61 -3.21
N ASN A 95 19.69 -22.19 -2.12
CA ASN A 95 21.13 -22.29 -1.89
C ASN A 95 21.65 -23.53 -2.63
#